data_AF-A0A1N6V340-F1
#
_entry.id   AF-A0A1N6V340-F1
#
_cell.length_a   1.000
_cell.length_b   1.000
_cell.length_c   1.000
_cell.angle_alpha   90.00
_cell.angle_beta   90.00
_cell.angle_gamma   90.00
#
_symmetry.space_group_name_H-M   'P 1'
#
loop_
_entity.id
_entity.type
_entity.pdbx_description
1 polymer ?
#
loop_
_entity_poly.entity_id
_entity_poly.type
_entity_poly.pdbx_seq_one_letter_code
_entity_poly.pdbx_strand_id
1 'polypeptide(L)'
;MVYLGGEVAKSLGIARSSLIKYCIALENKDYKFIRGTNNSRAFRNQDILLLQKVKDLVQDKSMTMETAVNVVLSILPEEERTGAILKENKLISQKHESKEQEENNPLSIVMDKLRYIEEISDRLNSMEKELKDIKTQNKILQDQNEELKTNVEASSSKRDENLLFLIREIQDTKKMIAASKEKKWWKFWIIKKHNIAPQVKISYFYHIIYSFLN
;
A
#
# COMPACT_ATOMS: atom_id res chain seq x y z
N MET A 1 -30.95 2.40 -16.86
CA MET A 1 -30.11 3.35 -17.62
C MET A 1 -28.99 2.55 -18.27
N VAL A 2 -28.55 2.93 -19.47
CA VAL A 2 -27.49 2.24 -20.22
C VAL A 2 -26.41 3.26 -20.57
N TYR A 3 -25.15 2.87 -20.42
CA TYR A 3 -23.97 3.71 -20.58
C TYR A 3 -23.18 3.32 -21.82
N LEU A 4 -22.53 4.29 -22.45
CA LEU A 4 -21.69 4.06 -23.62
C LEU A 4 -20.27 3.71 -23.20
N GLY A 5 -19.56 2.91 -24.00
CA GLY A 5 -18.20 2.46 -23.66
C GLY A 5 -17.19 3.59 -23.42
N GLY A 6 -17.38 4.78 -24.01
CA GLY A 6 -16.53 5.94 -23.73
C GLY A 6 -16.70 6.47 -22.29
N GLU A 7 -17.93 6.47 -21.79
CA GLU A 7 -18.26 6.92 -20.43
C GLU A 7 -17.82 5.88 -19.40
N VAL A 8 -18.05 4.60 -19.70
CA VAL A 8 -17.65 3.48 -18.82
C VAL A 8 -16.13 3.43 -18.67
N ALA A 9 -15.37 3.60 -19.75
CA ALA A 9 -13.90 3.63 -19.67
C ALA A 9 -13.39 4.76 -18.76
N LYS A 10 -13.99 5.96 -18.87
CA LYS A 10 -13.67 7.12 -18.02
C LYS A 10 -14.04 6.86 -16.56
N SER A 11 -15.25 6.33 -16.32
CA SER A 11 -15.75 6.00 -14.97
C SER A 11 -14.85 4.99 -14.26
N LEU A 12 -14.41 3.95 -14.98
CA LEU A 12 -13.53 2.91 -14.44
C LEU A 12 -12.04 3.35 -14.38
N GLY A 13 -11.68 4.51 -14.95
CA GLY A 13 -10.30 4.98 -15.01
C GLY A 13 -9.38 4.07 -15.83
N ILE A 14 -9.89 3.46 -16.91
CA ILE A 14 -9.14 2.55 -17.79
C ILE A 14 -9.11 3.04 -19.22
N ALA A 15 -8.07 2.65 -19.97
CA ALA A 15 -8.00 2.91 -21.40
C ALA A 15 -9.13 2.17 -22.14
N ARG A 16 -9.63 2.75 -23.24
CA ARG A 16 -10.67 2.15 -24.07
C ARG A 16 -10.27 0.77 -24.61
N SER A 17 -8.99 0.59 -24.91
CA SER A 17 -8.41 -0.69 -25.32
C SER A 17 -8.54 -1.77 -24.24
N SER A 18 -8.32 -1.42 -22.97
CA SER A 18 -8.49 -2.33 -21.82
C SER A 18 -9.95 -2.70 -21.62
N LEU A 19 -10.86 -1.72 -21.70
CA LEU A 19 -12.30 -2.00 -21.64
C LEU A 19 -12.73 -2.99 -22.72
N ILE A 20 -12.29 -2.78 -23.98
CA ILE A 20 -12.58 -3.68 -25.09
C ILE A 20 -12.05 -5.09 -24.82
N LYS A 21 -10.82 -5.23 -24.32
CA LYS A 21 -10.23 -6.52 -23.94
C LYS A 21 -11.07 -7.24 -22.89
N TYR A 22 -11.54 -6.52 -21.87
CA TYR A 22 -12.35 -7.11 -20.79
C TYR A 22 -13.70 -7.59 -21.32
N CYS A 23 -14.35 -6.80 -22.18
CA CYS A 23 -15.60 -7.21 -22.83
C CYS A 23 -15.42 -8.47 -23.68
N ILE A 24 -14.35 -8.56 -24.47
CA ILE A 24 -14.08 -9.74 -25.30
C ILE A 24 -13.87 -10.98 -24.42
N ALA A 25 -13.10 -10.85 -23.34
CA ALA A 25 -12.85 -11.96 -22.43
C ALA A 25 -14.14 -12.47 -21.75
N LEU A 26 -15.06 -11.56 -21.41
CA LEU A 26 -16.39 -11.89 -20.90
C LEU A 26 -17.28 -12.55 -21.96
N GLU A 27 -17.31 -12.01 -23.18
CA GLU A 27 -18.08 -12.57 -24.30
C GLU A 27 -17.62 -13.98 -24.68
N ASN A 28 -16.31 -14.28 -24.57
CA ASN A 28 -15.76 -15.62 -24.77
C ASN A 28 -16.23 -16.64 -23.72
N LYS A 29 -16.86 -16.19 -22.63
CA LYS A 29 -17.45 -17.01 -21.57
C LYS A 29 -18.98 -16.90 -21.57
N ASP A 30 -19.55 -16.61 -22.74
CA ASP A 30 -20.97 -16.50 -23.03
C ASP A 30 -21.70 -15.35 -22.31
N TYR A 31 -20.95 -14.36 -21.81
CA TYR A 31 -21.56 -13.15 -21.25
C TYR A 31 -22.05 -12.23 -22.37
N LYS A 32 -23.31 -11.80 -22.32
CA LYS A 32 -23.93 -10.99 -23.37
C LYS A 32 -24.12 -9.54 -22.92
N PHE A 33 -23.41 -8.62 -23.58
CA PHE A 33 -23.67 -7.18 -23.47
C PHE A 33 -24.84 -6.78 -24.38
N ILE A 34 -25.58 -5.74 -23.96
CA ILE A 34 -26.56 -5.09 -24.84
C ILE A 34 -25.80 -4.42 -25.99
N ARG A 35 -26.39 -4.44 -27.18
CA ARG A 35 -25.83 -3.80 -28.36
C ARG A 35 -26.79 -2.77 -28.94
N GLY A 36 -26.25 -1.62 -29.32
CA GLY A 36 -26.99 -0.58 -30.03
C GLY A 36 -27.03 -0.81 -31.53
N THR A 37 -27.57 0.16 -32.26
CA THR A 37 -27.79 0.15 -33.72
C THR A 37 -26.54 -0.13 -34.55
N ASN A 38 -25.36 0.30 -34.08
CA ASN A 38 -24.08 0.09 -34.77
C ASN A 38 -23.29 -1.10 -34.20
N ASN A 39 -23.96 -2.08 -33.59
CA ASN A 39 -23.33 -3.20 -32.87
C ASN A 39 -22.41 -2.75 -31.70
N SER A 40 -22.48 -1.48 -31.31
CA SER A 40 -21.75 -0.88 -30.19
C SER A 40 -22.28 -1.44 -28.88
N ARG A 41 -21.38 -1.86 -27.99
CA ARG A 41 -21.75 -2.33 -26.64
C ARG A 41 -22.32 -1.18 -25.82
N ALA A 42 -23.41 -1.47 -25.14
CA ALA A 42 -24.13 -0.57 -24.25
C ALA A 42 -24.22 -1.27 -22.89
N PHE A 43 -23.79 -0.59 -21.82
CA PHE A 43 -23.49 -1.20 -20.53
C PHE A 43 -24.56 -0.85 -19.49
N ARG A 44 -25.07 -1.83 -18.74
CA ARG A 44 -25.87 -1.58 -17.54
C ARG A 44 -24.98 -1.40 -16.31
N ASN A 45 -25.60 -0.99 -15.19
CA ASN A 45 -24.90 -0.89 -13.90
C ASN A 45 -24.24 -2.22 -13.49
N GLN A 46 -24.92 -3.35 -13.71
CA GLN A 46 -24.36 -4.68 -13.45
C GLN A 46 -23.10 -4.94 -14.29
N ASP A 47 -23.15 -4.64 -15.58
CA ASP A 47 -22.03 -4.80 -16.50
C ASP A 47 -20.83 -3.93 -16.05
N ILE A 48 -21.08 -2.71 -15.56
CA ILE A 48 -20.05 -1.82 -15.02
C ILE A 48 -19.42 -2.40 -13.75
N LEU A 49 -20.24 -2.90 -12.81
CA LEU A 49 -19.76 -3.57 -11.59
C LEU A 49 -18.93 -4.82 -11.92
N LEU A 50 -19.33 -5.56 -12.94
CA LEU A 50 -18.61 -6.74 -13.42
C LEU A 50 -17.23 -6.35 -13.95
N LEU A 51 -17.19 -5.35 -14.82
CA LEU A 51 -15.96 -4.83 -15.41
C LEU A 51 -15.03 -4.22 -14.35
N GLN A 52 -15.59 -3.60 -13.31
CA GLN A 52 -14.83 -3.11 -12.16
C GLN A 52 -14.17 -4.27 -11.41
N LYS A 53 -14.91 -5.34 -11.09
CA LYS A 53 -14.31 -6.52 -10.45
C LYS A 53 -13.22 -7.16 -11.30
N VAL A 54 -13.41 -7.26 -12.63
CA VAL A 54 -12.37 -7.77 -13.53
C VAL A 54 -11.13 -6.88 -13.48
N LYS A 55 -11.29 -5.55 -13.48
CA LYS A 55 -10.19 -4.60 -13.34
C LYS A 55 -9.42 -4.84 -12.04
N ASP A 56 -10.11 -4.91 -10.91
CA ASP A 56 -9.48 -5.04 -9.59
C ASP A 56 -8.70 -6.36 -9.46
N LEU A 57 -9.24 -7.46 -10.00
CA LEU A 57 -8.52 -8.76 -9.97
C LEU A 57 -7.27 -8.77 -10.86
N VAL A 58 -7.32 -8.10 -12.00
CA VAL A 58 -6.21 -8.09 -12.96
C VAL A 58 -5.12 -7.10 -12.53
N GLN A 59 -5.51 -5.92 -12.03
CA GLN A 59 -4.58 -4.86 -11.66
C GLN A 59 -4.06 -5.00 -10.23
N ASP A 60 -4.93 -5.29 -9.26
CA ASP A 60 -4.53 -5.27 -7.84
C ASP A 60 -4.01 -6.64 -7.38
N LYS A 61 -4.57 -7.74 -7.93
CA LYS A 61 -4.18 -9.11 -7.55
C LYS A 61 -3.27 -9.81 -8.55
N SER A 62 -2.85 -9.12 -9.61
CA SER A 62 -1.97 -9.65 -10.67
C SER A 62 -2.45 -10.98 -11.28
N MET A 63 -3.76 -11.19 -11.37
CA MET A 63 -4.34 -12.41 -11.97
C MET A 63 -4.36 -12.34 -13.49
N THR A 64 -4.35 -13.52 -14.15
CA THR A 64 -4.60 -13.59 -15.59
C THR A 64 -6.05 -13.20 -15.91
N MET A 65 -6.25 -12.58 -17.07
CA MET A 65 -7.57 -12.11 -17.54
C MET A 65 -8.64 -13.21 -17.49
N GLU A 66 -8.30 -14.41 -17.94
CA GLU A 66 -9.23 -15.55 -18.01
C GLU A 66 -9.65 -16.02 -16.61
N THR A 67 -8.70 -16.11 -15.68
CA THR A 67 -8.96 -16.48 -14.29
C THR A 67 -9.84 -15.44 -13.62
N ALA A 68 -9.52 -14.16 -13.80
CA ALA A 68 -10.32 -13.06 -13.27
C ALA A 68 -11.77 -13.10 -13.79
N VAL A 69 -11.96 -13.34 -15.08
CA VAL A 69 -13.30 -13.47 -15.68
C VAL A 69 -14.06 -14.67 -15.13
N ASN A 70 -13.44 -15.84 -14.98
CA ASN A 70 -14.10 -17.02 -14.42
C ASN A 70 -14.58 -16.78 -12.98
N VAL A 71 -13.72 -16.18 -12.14
CA VAL A 71 -14.05 -15.83 -10.75
C VAL A 71 -15.20 -14.83 -10.70
N VAL A 72 -15.19 -13.85 -11.60
CA VAL A 72 -16.23 -12.81 -11.62
C VAL A 72 -17.57 -13.38 -12.08
N LEU A 73 -17.57 -14.29 -13.04
CA LEU A 73 -18.78 -14.94 -13.53
C LEU A 73 -19.35 -15.99 -12.56
N SER A 74 -18.52 -16.66 -11.75
CA SER A 74 -19.01 -17.58 -10.72
C SER A 74 -19.73 -16.89 -9.56
N ILE A 75 -19.53 -15.57 -9.41
CA ILE A 75 -20.19 -14.75 -8.38
C ILE A 75 -21.58 -14.31 -8.84
N LEU A 76 -21.92 -14.44 -10.13
CA LEU A 76 -23.25 -14.07 -10.66
C LEU A 76 -24.21 -15.28 -10.65
N PRO A 77 -25.47 -15.12 -10.22
CA PRO A 77 -26.50 -16.15 -10.41
C PRO A 77 -26.77 -16.39 -11.90
N GLU A 78 -26.99 -17.66 -12.29
CA GLU A 78 -27.11 -18.07 -13.71
C GLU A 78 -28.22 -17.34 -14.47
N GLU A 79 -29.28 -16.93 -13.79
CA GLU A 79 -30.45 -16.23 -14.34
C GLU A 79 -30.11 -14.84 -14.92
N GLU A 80 -29.05 -14.18 -14.46
CA GLU A 80 -28.62 -12.86 -14.95
C GLU A 80 -27.69 -12.93 -16.17
N ARG A 81 -27.22 -14.13 -16.54
CA ARG A 81 -26.35 -14.33 -17.72
C ARG A 81 -27.11 -14.13 -19.04
N THR A 82 -28.44 -14.24 -18.99
CA THR A 82 -29.30 -14.07 -20.16
C THR A 82 -30.05 -12.75 -20.06
N GLY A 83 -29.44 -11.69 -20.59
CA GLY A 83 -30.12 -10.40 -20.75
C GLY A 83 -31.43 -10.58 -21.53
N ALA A 84 -32.53 -10.11 -20.92
CA ALA A 84 -33.89 -10.12 -21.47
C ALA A 84 -33.92 -9.79 -22.98
N ILE A 85 -34.36 -10.77 -23.77
CA ILE A 85 -34.54 -10.65 -25.21
C ILE A 85 -35.82 -9.85 -25.45
N LEU A 86 -35.70 -8.62 -25.96
CA LEU A 86 -36.81 -7.94 -26.60
C LEU A 86 -36.83 -8.30 -28.09
N LYS A 87 -37.90 -9.03 -28.45
CA LYS A 87 -38.54 -9.26 -29.77
C LYS A 87 -37.97 -10.23 -30.82
N GLU A 88 -38.86 -11.18 -31.09
CA GLU A 88 -39.34 -11.74 -32.38
C GLU A 88 -38.46 -12.72 -33.19
N ASN A 89 -38.95 -13.96 -33.19
CA ASN A 89 -38.98 -14.95 -34.27
C ASN A 89 -37.69 -15.29 -35.02
N LYS A 90 -37.06 -16.41 -34.62
CA LYS A 90 -36.99 -17.59 -35.51
C LYS A 90 -36.63 -18.87 -34.75
N LEU A 91 -37.40 -19.91 -35.08
CA LEU A 91 -37.36 -21.28 -34.58
C LEU A 91 -36.13 -22.07 -35.08
N ILE A 92 -35.98 -23.25 -34.46
CA ILE A 92 -35.24 -24.47 -34.88
C ILE A 92 -33.77 -24.48 -34.39
N SER A 93 -33.27 -25.45 -33.61
CA SER A 93 -33.59 -26.88 -33.60
C SER A 93 -33.37 -27.56 -32.25
N GLN A 94 -34.23 -28.55 -32.00
CA GLN A 94 -34.30 -29.44 -30.85
C GLN A 94 -33.11 -30.41 -30.76
N LYS A 95 -32.74 -30.78 -29.53
CA LYS A 95 -32.51 -32.18 -29.17
C LYS A 95 -33.14 -32.45 -27.81
N HIS A 96 -34.26 -33.16 -27.82
CA HIS A 96 -34.93 -33.79 -26.67
C HIS A 96 -34.02 -34.95 -26.17
N GLU A 97 -34.07 -35.45 -24.93
CA GLU A 97 -35.18 -36.01 -24.12
C GLU A 97 -34.62 -36.23 -22.68
N SER A 98 -35.33 -36.30 -21.56
CA SER A 98 -36.72 -36.06 -21.13
C SER A 98 -36.82 -36.30 -19.60
N LYS A 99 -37.91 -35.80 -18.98
CA LYS A 99 -38.45 -36.10 -17.62
C LYS A 99 -37.81 -35.30 -16.47
N GLU A 100 -38.50 -34.56 -15.61
CA GLU A 100 -39.87 -34.65 -15.09
C GLU A 100 -40.51 -33.25 -14.96
N GLN A 101 -41.81 -33.20 -15.26
CA GLN A 101 -42.68 -32.13 -14.80
C GLN A 101 -42.95 -32.37 -13.31
N GLU A 102 -42.13 -31.79 -12.44
CA GLU A 102 -42.54 -31.59 -11.04
C GLU A 102 -43.16 -30.20 -10.91
N GLU A 103 -44.31 -30.20 -10.26
CA GLU A 103 -45.13 -29.04 -9.98
C GLU A 103 -44.28 -27.87 -9.46
N ASN A 104 -44.39 -26.71 -10.12
CA ASN A 104 -43.92 -25.44 -9.57
C ASN A 104 -44.77 -25.11 -8.33
N ASN A 105 -44.55 -25.81 -7.21
CA ASN A 105 -45.19 -25.52 -5.95
C ASN A 105 -44.48 -24.29 -5.36
N PRO A 106 -45.14 -23.13 -5.28
CA PRO A 106 -44.51 -21.89 -4.79
C PRO A 106 -43.86 -22.05 -3.42
N LEU A 107 -44.32 -23.03 -2.64
CA LEU A 107 -43.82 -23.36 -1.31
C LEU A 107 -42.39 -23.95 -1.32
N SER A 108 -42.02 -24.77 -2.31
CA SER A 108 -40.67 -25.34 -2.43
C SER A 108 -39.63 -24.26 -2.72
N ILE A 109 -39.96 -23.34 -3.64
CA ILE A 109 -39.11 -22.19 -3.97
C ILE A 109 -38.94 -21.26 -2.77
N VAL A 110 -40.01 -21.04 -1.99
CA VAL A 110 -39.94 -20.25 -0.75
C VAL A 110 -39.07 -20.94 0.30
N MET A 111 -39.15 -22.26 0.42
CA MET A 111 -38.34 -23.01 1.37
C MET A 111 -36.84 -22.99 1.03
N ASP A 112 -36.50 -23.09 -0.26
CA ASP A 112 -35.12 -22.95 -0.72
C ASP A 112 -34.57 -21.54 -0.48
N LYS A 113 -35.38 -20.50 -0.71
CA LYS A 113 -35.01 -19.12 -0.39
C LYS A 113 -34.82 -18.89 1.11
N LEU A 114 -35.66 -19.49 1.96
CA LEU A 114 -35.52 -19.41 3.42
C LEU A 114 -34.21 -20.06 3.90
N ARG A 115 -33.88 -21.24 3.38
CA ARG A 115 -32.61 -21.92 3.69
C ARG A 115 -31.40 -21.08 3.28
N TYR A 116 -31.46 -20.45 2.11
CA TYR A 116 -30.40 -19.54 1.66
C TYR A 116 -30.27 -18.29 2.54
N ILE A 117 -31.40 -17.73 3.01
CA ILE A 117 -31.39 -16.59 3.95
C ILE A 117 -30.78 -16.99 5.29
N GLU A 118 -31.09 -18.19 5.79
CA GLU A 118 -30.51 -18.73 7.04
C GLU A 118 -28.99 -18.89 6.92
N GLU A 119 -28.51 -19.45 5.82
CA GLU A 119 -27.07 -19.57 5.54
C GLU A 119 -26.36 -18.21 5.48
N ILE A 120 -26.99 -17.21 4.84
CA ILE A 120 -26.47 -15.83 4.83
C ILE A 120 -26.45 -15.26 6.25
N SER A 121 -27.50 -15.48 7.02
CA SER A 121 -27.60 -14.98 8.40
C SER A 121 -26.49 -15.54 9.28
N ASP A 122 -26.20 -16.84 9.17
CA ASP A 122 -25.10 -17.48 9.89
C ASP A 122 -23.74 -16.93 9.47
N ARG A 123 -23.54 -16.73 8.16
CA ARG A 123 -22.33 -16.11 7.64
C ARG A 123 -22.15 -14.67 8.14
N LEU A 124 -23.23 -13.89 8.21
CA LEU A 124 -23.21 -12.52 8.73
C LEU A 124 -22.83 -12.50 10.22
N ASN A 125 -23.38 -13.42 11.01
CA ASN A 125 -23.02 -13.57 12.42
C ASN A 125 -21.54 -13.93 12.60
N SER A 126 -21.01 -14.83 11.76
CA SER A 126 -19.58 -15.17 11.77
C SER A 126 -18.71 -13.97 11.42
N MET A 127 -19.09 -13.21 10.39
CA MET A 127 -18.38 -12.00 9.99
C MET A 127 -18.42 -10.92 11.08
N GLU A 128 -19.55 -10.75 11.78
CA GLU A 128 -19.67 -9.80 12.89
C GLU A 128 -18.69 -10.16 14.02
N LYS A 129 -18.56 -11.45 14.34
CA LYS A 129 -17.60 -11.93 15.32
C LYS A 129 -16.15 -11.63 14.91
N GLU A 130 -15.79 -11.93 13.66
CA GLU A 130 -14.46 -11.62 13.13
C GLU A 130 -14.16 -10.12 13.16
N LEU A 131 -15.12 -9.27 12.78
CA LEU A 131 -14.95 -7.82 12.85
C LEU A 131 -14.74 -7.32 14.28
N LYS A 132 -15.43 -7.91 15.25
CA LYS A 132 -15.24 -7.59 16.66
C LYS A 132 -13.84 -7.98 17.14
N ASP A 133 -13.35 -9.16 16.74
CA ASP A 133 -12.00 -9.62 17.08
C ASP A 133 -10.91 -8.78 16.40
N ILE A 134 -11.09 -8.39 15.14
CA ILE A 134 -10.18 -7.47 14.46
C ILE A 134 -10.16 -6.11 15.16
N LYS A 135 -11.31 -5.62 15.61
CA LYS A 135 -11.40 -4.34 16.34
C LYS A 135 -10.67 -4.41 17.67
N THR A 136 -10.78 -5.50 18.43
CA THR A 136 -10.04 -5.67 19.69
C THR A 136 -8.54 -5.78 19.44
N GLN A 137 -8.12 -6.54 18.42
CA GLN A 137 -6.71 -6.65 18.03
C GLN A 137 -6.12 -5.30 17.60
N ASN A 138 -6.84 -4.52 16.80
CA ASN A 138 -6.40 -3.18 16.39
C ASN A 138 -6.21 -2.25 17.59
N LYS A 139 -7.10 -2.32 18.59
CA LYS A 139 -6.94 -1.54 19.82
C LYS A 139 -5.68 -1.97 20.59
N ILE A 140 -5.45 -3.26 20.76
CA ILE A 140 -4.24 -3.78 21.42
C ILE A 140 -2.97 -3.35 20.67
N LEU A 141 -2.97 -3.43 19.34
CA LEU A 141 -1.85 -2.98 18.51
C LEU A 141 -1.61 -1.47 18.63
N GLN A 142 -2.66 -0.66 18.80
CA GLN A 142 -2.51 0.77 19.06
C GLN A 142 -1.85 1.01 20.42
N ASP A 143 -2.35 0.37 21.48
CA ASP A 143 -1.81 0.48 22.83
C ASP A 143 -0.32 0.06 22.88
N GLN A 144 0.03 -1.06 22.22
CA GLN A 144 1.42 -1.52 22.10
C GLN A 144 2.31 -0.54 21.33
N ASN A 145 1.80 0.08 20.26
CA ASN A 145 2.56 1.08 19.51
C ASN A 145 2.82 2.34 20.33
N GLU A 146 1.85 2.78 21.14
CA GLU A 146 2.03 3.90 22.06
C GLU A 146 3.07 3.58 23.14
N GLU A 147 3.01 2.39 23.73
CA GLU A 147 4.01 1.92 24.70
C GLU A 147 5.42 1.84 24.06
N LEU A 148 5.54 1.28 22.86
CA LEU A 148 6.82 1.21 22.16
C LEU A 148 7.39 2.60 21.86
N LYS A 149 6.56 3.56 21.42
CA LYS A 149 6.99 4.94 21.18
C LYS A 149 7.54 5.58 22.45
N THR A 150 6.81 5.49 23.56
CA THR A 150 7.25 6.08 24.84
C THR A 150 8.55 5.44 25.34
N ASN A 151 8.69 4.12 25.22
CA ASN A 151 9.94 3.41 25.58
C ASN A 151 11.12 3.82 24.71
N VAL A 152 10.92 3.96 23.39
CA VAL A 152 11.96 4.42 22.46
C VAL A 152 12.37 5.86 22.76
N GLU A 153 11.41 6.74 23.01
CA GLU A 153 11.67 8.13 23.39
C GLU A 153 12.44 8.22 24.71
N ALA A 154 12.04 7.46 25.72
CA ALA A 154 12.75 7.39 26.99
C ALA A 154 14.19 6.86 26.83
N SER A 155 14.38 5.79 26.06
CA SER A 155 15.71 5.24 25.76
C SER A 155 16.58 6.22 24.98
N SER A 156 16.00 6.92 23.99
CA SER A 156 16.72 7.92 23.22
C SER A 156 17.13 9.11 24.08
N SER A 157 16.21 9.63 24.88
CA SER A 157 16.47 10.70 25.85
C SER A 157 17.60 10.32 26.81
N LYS A 158 17.61 9.08 27.30
CA LYS A 158 18.69 8.60 28.18
C LYS A 158 20.04 8.53 27.48
N ARG A 159 20.08 8.09 26.22
CA ARG A 159 21.31 8.10 25.42
C ARG A 159 21.81 9.53 25.19
N ASP A 160 20.91 10.46 24.87
CA ASP A 160 21.26 11.85 24.64
C ASP A 160 21.80 12.52 25.92
N GLU A 161 21.20 12.25 27.07
CA GLU A 161 21.70 12.70 28.37
C GLU A 161 23.12 12.19 28.63
N ASN A 162 23.36 10.89 28.41
CA ASN A 162 24.68 10.28 28.58
C ASN A 162 25.71 10.86 27.59
N LEU A 163 25.32 11.10 26.34
CA LEU A 163 26.19 11.72 25.34
C LEU A 163 26.58 13.15 25.73
N LEU A 164 25.62 13.95 26.21
CA LEU A 164 25.88 15.29 26.70
C LEU A 164 26.81 15.29 27.91
N PHE A 165 26.66 14.33 28.81
CA PHE A 165 27.57 14.14 29.93
C PHE A 165 29.01 13.86 29.46
N LEU A 166 29.20 12.89 28.56
CA LEU A 166 30.52 12.56 28.01
C LEU A 166 31.15 13.72 27.24
N ILE A 167 30.35 14.50 26.49
CA ILE A 167 30.84 15.69 25.78
C ILE A 167 31.38 16.73 26.78
N ARG A 168 30.69 16.95 27.91
CA ARG A 168 31.16 17.86 28.96
C ARG A 168 32.48 17.39 29.58
N GLU A 169 32.58 16.11 29.92
CA GLU A 169 33.84 15.54 30.43
C GLU A 169 34.99 15.69 29.41
N ILE A 170 34.75 15.44 28.12
CA ILE A 170 35.75 15.63 27.06
C ILE A 170 36.13 17.11 26.94
N GLN A 171 35.19 18.04 27.08
CA GLN A 171 35.49 19.47 27.04
C GLN A 171 36.34 19.90 28.25
N ASP A 172 36.02 19.43 29.44
CA ASP A 172 36.75 19.81 30.66
C ASP A 172 38.15 19.19 30.70
N THR A 173 38.31 17.93 30.25
CA THR A 173 39.62 17.31 30.06
C THR A 173 40.47 18.05 29.02
N LYS A 174 39.88 18.47 27.89
CA LYS A 174 40.56 19.32 26.89
C LYS A 174 41.03 20.64 27.50
N LYS A 175 40.19 21.32 28.29
CA LYS A 175 40.58 22.56 29.01
C LYS A 175 41.73 22.31 29.98
N MET A 176 41.69 21.23 30.76
CA MET A 176 42.78 20.86 31.67
C MET A 176 44.11 20.61 30.93
N ILE A 177 44.06 19.91 29.79
CA ILE A 177 45.24 19.65 28.95
C ILE A 177 45.78 20.97 28.37
N ALA A 178 44.91 21.86 27.88
CA ALA A 178 45.31 23.17 27.37
C ALA A 178 45.99 24.03 28.45
N ALA A 179 45.37 24.16 29.63
CA ALA A 179 45.92 24.88 30.78
C ALA A 179 47.25 24.28 31.28
N SER A 180 47.42 22.96 31.16
CA SER A 180 48.69 22.27 31.49
C SER A 180 49.80 22.57 30.46
N LYS A 181 49.45 22.63 29.16
CA LYS A 181 50.39 22.95 28.08
C LYS A 181 50.86 24.41 28.12
N GLU A 182 49.98 25.35 28.47
CA GLU A 182 50.32 26.78 28.57
C GLU A 182 51.40 27.07 29.63
N LYS A 183 51.53 26.25 30.67
CA LYS A 183 52.46 26.49 31.79
C LYS A 183 53.93 26.10 31.54
N LYS A 184 54.30 25.59 30.36
CA LYS A 184 55.66 25.01 30.17
C LYS A 184 56.45 25.52 28.95
N TRP A 185 55.82 26.22 28.01
CA TRP A 185 56.51 26.64 26.79
C TRP A 185 57.57 27.73 27.04
N TRP A 186 57.29 28.70 27.92
CA TRP A 186 58.28 29.72 28.32
C TRP A 186 59.51 29.12 29.04
N LYS A 187 59.32 28.07 29.86
CA LYS A 187 60.42 27.37 30.55
C LYS A 187 61.38 26.72 29.55
N PHE A 188 60.87 26.16 28.47
CA PHE A 188 61.68 25.59 27.39
C PHE A 188 62.60 26.64 26.74
N TRP A 189 62.08 27.84 26.47
CA TRP A 189 62.87 28.95 25.91
C TRP A 189 63.91 29.50 26.88
N ILE A 190 63.58 29.58 28.18
CA ILE A 190 64.52 30.04 29.21
C ILE A 190 65.70 29.07 29.34
N ILE A 191 65.44 27.75 29.36
CA ILE A 191 66.49 26.72 29.42
C ILE A 191 67.37 26.75 28.16
N LYS A 192 66.78 26.93 26.98
CA LYS A 192 67.54 27.01 25.72
C LYS A 192 68.41 28.26 25.64
N LYS A 193 67.97 29.40 26.19
CA LYS A 193 68.72 30.67 26.22
C LYS A 193 69.99 30.60 27.10
N HIS A 194 70.00 29.75 28.13
CA HIS A 194 71.18 29.57 28.99
C HIS A 194 72.22 28.57 28.47
N ASN A 195 71.89 27.76 27.46
CA ASN A 195 72.79 26.70 26.94
C ASN A 195 73.42 27.04 25.57
N ILE A 196 73.29 28.28 25.11
CA ILE A 196 73.85 28.74 23.82
C ILE A 196 75.04 29.66 24.10
N ALA A 197 76.21 29.24 23.62
CA ALA A 197 77.47 29.97 23.74
C ALA A 197 77.34 31.43 23.24
N PRO A 198 78.06 32.39 23.86
CA PRO A 198 77.81 33.83 23.69
C PRO A 198 78.03 34.40 22.29
N GLN A 199 78.59 33.64 21.34
CA GLN A 199 79.04 34.17 20.05
C GLN A 199 77.97 34.23 18.93
N VAL A 200 76.73 33.80 19.20
CA VAL A 200 75.67 33.72 18.14
C VAL A 200 74.53 34.72 18.36
N LYS A 201 74.63 35.59 19.38
CA LYS A 201 73.51 36.44 19.83
C LYS A 201 73.08 37.55 18.87
N ILE A 202 73.89 37.93 17.88
CA ILE A 202 73.61 39.15 17.08
C ILE A 202 72.96 38.82 15.73
N SER A 203 73.19 37.63 15.16
CA SER A 203 72.66 37.29 13.82
C SER A 203 71.21 36.80 13.81
N TYR A 204 70.74 36.15 14.88
CA TYR A 204 69.41 35.53 14.89
C TYR A 204 68.29 36.50 15.27
N PHE A 205 68.60 37.63 15.90
CA PHE A 205 67.58 38.62 16.30
C PHE A 205 67.10 39.47 15.12
N TYR A 206 67.97 39.77 14.15
CA TYR A 206 67.60 40.53 12.96
C TYR A 206 66.72 39.73 11.99
N HIS A 207 66.91 38.41 11.89
CA HIS A 207 66.18 37.61 10.91
C HIS A 207 64.76 37.27 11.34
N ILE A 208 64.49 37.17 12.65
CA ILE A 208 63.14 36.85 13.16
C ILE A 208 62.22 38.07 13.12
N ILE A 209 62.75 39.28 13.30
CA ILE A 209 61.93 40.52 13.23
C ILE A 209 61.49 40.80 11.78
N TYR A 210 62.34 40.54 10.79
CA TYR A 210 61.99 40.77 9.38
C TYR A 210 60.94 39.80 8.81
N SER A 211 60.79 38.60 9.38
CA SER A 211 59.82 37.61 8.92
C SER A 211 58.40 37.79 9.48
N PHE A 212 58.20 38.73 10.41
CA PHE A 212 56.89 39.04 11.00
C PHE A 212 56.31 40.39 10.50
N LEU A 213 57.03 41.09 9.63
CA LEU A 213 56.63 42.38 9.04
C LEU A 213 56.21 42.25 7.55
N ASN A 214 56.07 41.03 7.04
CA ASN A 214 55.46 40.71 5.73
C ASN A 214 54.41 39.61 5.90
#